data_AF-A0A9P5NG89-F1
#
_entry.id   AF-A0A9P5NG89-F1
#
_cell.length_a   1.000
_cell.length_b   1.000
_cell.length_c   1.000
_cell.angle_alpha   90.00
_cell.angle_beta   90.00
_cell.angle_gamma   90.00
#
_symmetry.space_group_name_H-M   'P 1'
#
loop_
_entity.id
_entity.type
_entity.pdbx_description
1 polymer ?
#
loop_
_entity_poly.entity_id
_entity_poly.type
_entity_poly.pdbx_seq_one_letter_code
_entity_poly.pdbx_strand_id
1 'polypeptide(L)' 'MSTCPVTALKHLFTIDPQSPNSPLFSQTSGAPLSHNEFIATLKSCLTVLSFDASLFSGHSFHCGAASAAAAVG' A
#
# COMPACT_ATOMS: atom_id res chain seq x y z
N MET A 1 -0.30 -6.97 13.22
CA MET A 1 -0.35 -6.75 11.76
C MET A 1 0.56 -7.79 11.11
N SER A 2 0.05 -8.58 10.16
CA SER A 2 0.87 -9.53 9.42
C SER A 2 1.71 -8.79 8.38
N THR A 3 3.02 -9.01 8.35
CA THR A 3 3.92 -8.51 7.30
C THR A 3 3.87 -9.35 6.02
N CYS A 4 3.26 -10.54 6.07
CA CYS A 4 3.05 -11.38 4.90
C CYS A 4 1.90 -10.81 4.03
N PRO A 5 2.16 -10.46 2.74
CA PRO A 5 1.14 -9.90 1.85
C PRO A 5 -0.04 -10.84 1.60
N VAL A 6 0.21 -12.15 1.50
CA VAL A 6 -0.85 -13.16 1.26
C VAL A 6 -1.85 -13.19 2.41
N THR A 7 -1.36 -13.19 3.65
CA THR A 7 -2.22 -13.16 4.84
C THR A 7 -3.02 -11.86 4.91
N ALA A 8 -2.39 -10.72 4.57
CA ALA A 8 -3.08 -9.43 4.54
C ALA A 8 -4.20 -9.38 3.49
N LEU A 9 -3.96 -9.91 2.28
CA LEU A 9 -4.98 -9.98 1.22
C LEU A 9 -6.14 -10.91 1.58
N LYS A 10 -5.85 -12.08 2.17
CA LYS A 10 -6.91 -12.99 2.66
C LYS A 10 -7.80 -12.30 3.70
N HIS A 11 -7.20 -11.55 4.62
CA HIS A 11 -7.94 -10.78 5.60
C HIS A 11 -8.77 -9.67 4.93
N LEU A 12 -8.21 -8.96 3.95
CA LEU A 12 -8.94 -7.94 3.17
C LEU A 12 -10.21 -8.50 2.55
N PHE A 13 -10.13 -9.64 1.85
CA PHE A 13 -11.32 -10.26 1.23
C PHE A 13 -12.34 -10.79 2.25
N THR A 14 -11.94 -11.02 3.49
CA THR A 14 -12.86 -11.43 4.56
C THR A 14 -13.66 -10.23 5.06
N ILE A 15 -13.06 -9.05 5.15
CA ILE A 15 -13.71 -7.82 5.63
C ILE A 15 -14.43 -7.04 4.51
N ASP A 16 -13.96 -7.17 3.28
CA ASP A 16 -14.47 -6.50 2.08
C ASP A 16 -14.60 -7.51 0.92
N PRO A 17 -15.67 -8.32 0.91
CA PRO A 17 -15.90 -9.29 -0.15
C PRO A 17 -16.30 -8.57 -1.44
N GLN A 18 -15.39 -8.57 -2.42
CA GLN A 18 -15.57 -7.94 -3.72
C GLN A 18 -15.80 -8.97 -4.84
N SER A 19 -16.45 -8.52 -5.92
CA SER A 19 -16.60 -9.33 -7.13
C SER A 19 -15.22 -9.69 -7.71
N PRO A 20 -15.03 -10.88 -8.32
CA PRO A 20 -13.78 -11.23 -9.00
C PRO A 20 -13.37 -10.25 -10.10
N ASN A 21 -14.32 -9.48 -10.63
CA ASN A 21 -14.09 -8.47 -11.67
C ASN A 21 -13.85 -7.06 -11.10
N SER A 22 -13.95 -6.88 -9.78
CA SER A 22 -13.65 -5.61 -9.14
C SER A 22 -12.14 -5.38 -9.03
N PRO A 23 -11.68 -4.12 -8.99
CA PRO A 23 -10.30 -3.81 -8.66
C PRO A 23 -9.91 -4.37 -7.29
N LEU A 24 -8.67 -4.84 -7.16
CA LEU A 24 -8.16 -5.38 -5.89
C LEU A 24 -8.15 -4.33 -4.76
N PHE A 25 -7.83 -3.08 -5.10
CA PHE A 25 -7.89 -1.95 -4.20
C PHE A 25 -8.79 -0.89 -4.82
N SER A 26 -9.80 -0.49 -4.07
CA SER A 26 -10.79 0.48 -4.50
C SER A 26 -10.92 1.59 -3.46
N GLN A 27 -11.27 2.77 -3.92
CA GLN A 27 -11.71 3.87 -3.06
C GLN A 27 -13.08 3.54 -2.46
N THR A 28 -13.51 4.28 -1.43
CA THR A 28 -14.86 4.16 -0.85
C THR A 28 -15.98 4.39 -1.88
N SER A 29 -15.69 5.10 -2.98
CA SER A 29 -16.60 5.30 -4.11
C SER A 29 -16.74 4.07 -5.03
N GLY A 30 -15.93 3.02 -4.83
CA GLY A 30 -15.85 1.84 -5.71
C GLY A 30 -14.94 2.02 -6.94
N ALA A 31 -14.38 3.22 -7.15
CA ALA A 31 -13.40 3.46 -8.20
C ALA A 31 -12.05 2.79 -7.86
N PRO A 32 -11.25 2.38 -8.87
CA PRO A 32 -9.91 1.84 -8.63
C PRO A 32 -9.05 2.84 -7.83
N LEU A 33 -8.21 2.32 -6.93
CA LEU A 33 -7.26 3.16 -6.19
C LEU A 33 -6.30 3.86 -7.18
N SER A 34 -6.29 5.18 -7.15
CA SER A 34 -5.38 5.96 -7.99
C SER A 34 -3.99 6.07 -7.37
N HIS A 35 -2.97 6.30 -8.21
CA HIS A 35 -1.61 6.54 -7.76
C HIS A 35 -1.52 7.71 -6.78
N ASN A 36 -2.20 8.82 -7.06
CA ASN A 36 -2.13 10.02 -6.22
C ASN A 36 -2.70 9.76 -4.82
N GLU A 37 -3.80 9.02 -4.74
CA GLU A 37 -4.44 8.65 -3.47
C GLU A 37 -3.57 7.71 -2.66
N PHE A 38 -2.93 6.75 -3.31
CA PHE A 38 -1.96 5.87 -2.68
C PHE A 38 -0.80 6.68 -2.07
N ILE A 39 -0.20 7.60 -2.84
CA ILE A 39 0.90 8.43 -2.38
C ILE A 39 0.47 9.38 -1.26
N ALA A 40 -0.71 9.99 -1.36
CA ALA A 40 -1.26 10.84 -0.31
C ALA A 40 -1.45 10.06 1.00
N THR A 41 -1.99 8.84 0.91
CA THR A 41 -2.16 7.94 2.06
C THR A 41 -0.82 7.56 2.68
N LEU A 42 0.16 7.18 1.86
CA LEU A 42 1.52 6.86 2.32
C LEU A 42 2.16 8.04 3.06
N LYS A 43 2.08 9.24 2.49
CA LYS A 43 2.62 10.46 3.10
C LYS A 43 1.92 10.83 4.40
N SER A 44 0.60 10.64 4.47
CA SER A 44 -0.16 10.81 5.71
C SER A 44 0.34 9.89 6.81
N CYS A 45 0.50 8.59 6.51
CA CYS A 45 1.06 7.61 7.46
C CYS A 45 2.47 7.99 7.94
N LEU A 46 3.35 8.42 7.04
CA LEU A 46 4.71 8.85 7.39
C LEU A 46 4.70 10.07 8.32
N THR A 47 3.83 11.05 8.03
CA THR A 47 3.69 12.27 8.84
C THR A 47 3.21 11.95 10.25
N VAL A 48 2.24 11.03 10.39
CA VAL A 48 1.76 10.55 11.70
C VAL A 48 2.88 9.90 12.51
N LEU A 49 3.79 9.20 11.83
CA LEU A 49 4.98 8.58 12.44
C LEU A 49 6.15 9.57 12.64
N SER A 50 5.93 10.88 12.43
CA SER A 50 6.94 11.94 12.56
C SER A 50 8.13 11.84 11.60
N PHE A 51 7.94 11.17 10.44
CA PHE A 51 8.90 11.24 9.33
C PHE A 51 8.61 12.44 8.43
N ASP A 52 9.66 13.00 7.82
CA ASP A 52 9.51 14.01 6.78
C ASP A 52 9.01 13.35 5.48
N ALA A 53 7.70 13.40 5.26
CA ALA A 53 7.04 12.83 4.09
C ALA A 53 7.46 13.46 2.75
N SER A 54 8.11 14.63 2.74
CA SER A 54 8.61 15.26 1.51
C SER A 54 9.78 14.49 0.89
N LEU A 55 10.52 13.73 1.70
CA LEU A 55 11.65 12.90 1.28
C LEU A 55 11.21 11.59 0.61
N PHE A 56 9.91 11.28 0.62
CA PHE A 56 9.38 10.01 0.13
C PHE A 56 8.50 10.22 -1.11
N SER A 57 8.83 9.47 -2.15
CA SER A 57 8.05 9.36 -3.39
C SER A 57 7.57 7.92 -3.58
N GLY A 58 6.65 7.70 -4.51
CA GLY A 58 6.25 6.34 -4.90
C GLY A 58 7.44 5.51 -5.36
N HIS A 59 8.40 6.15 -6.03
CA HIS A 59 9.64 5.51 -6.46
C HIS A 59 10.50 5.07 -5.26
N SER A 60 10.57 5.88 -4.19
CA SER A 60 11.29 5.55 -2.96
C SER A 60 10.78 4.24 -2.32
N PHE A 61 9.48 4.00 -2.35
CA PHE A 61 8.87 2.77 -1.83
C PHE A 61 9.34 1.54 -2.63
N HIS A 62 9.36 1.64 -3.96
CA HIS A 62 9.82 0.56 -4.82
C HIS A 62 11.33 0.30 -4.68
N CYS A 63 12.15 1.37 -4.62
CA CYS A 63 13.59 1.25 -4.36
C CYS A 63 13.87 0.57 -3.02
N GLY A 64 13.16 0.97 -1.96
CA GLY A 64 13.31 0.35 -0.64
C GLY A 64 12.99 -1.15 -0.65
N ALA A 65 11.92 -1.56 -1.35
CA ALA A 65 11.58 -2.97 -1.51
C ALA A 65 12.67 -3.75 -2.27
N ALA A 66 13.22 -3.18 -3.36
CA ALA A 66 14.31 -3.79 -4.12
C ALA A 66 15.60 -3.93 -3.28
N SER A 67 15.98 -2.89 -2.53
CA SER A 67 17.13 -2.95 -1.61
C SER A 67 16.93 -3.98 -0.50
N ALA A 68 15.73 -4.07 0.07
CA ALA A 68 15.42 -5.06 1.09
C ALA A 68 15.51 -6.49 0.54
N ALA A 69 14.99 -6.74 -0.68
CA ALA A 69 15.12 -8.03 -1.35
C ALA A 69 16.59 -8.38 -1.64
N ALA A 70 17.39 -7.43 -2.10
CA ALA A 70 18.82 -7.63 -2.36
C ALA A 70 19.62 -7.94 -1.08
N ALA A 71 19.25 -7.36 0.06
CA ALA A 71 19.94 -7.59 1.34
C ALA A 71 19.70 -8.98 1.94
N VAL A 72 18.63 -9.68 1.53
CA VAL A 72 18.27 -11.02 2.03
C VAL A 72 18.46 -12.11 0.97
N GLY A 73 19.15 -11.78 -0.14
CA GLY A 73 19.41 -12.66 -1.28
C GLY A 73 20.33 -13.82 -0.99
#